data_AF-A0A347AHU6-F1
#
_entry.id   AF-A0A347AHU6-F1
#
_cell.length_a   1.000
_cell.length_b   1.000
_cell.length_c   1.000
_cell.angle_alpha   90.00
_cell.angle_beta   90.00
_cell.angle_gamma   90.00
#
_symmetry.space_group_name_H-M   'P 1'
#
loop_
_entity.id
_entity.type
_entity.pdbx_description
1 polymer ?
#
loop_
_entity_poly.entity_id
_entity_poly.type
_entity_poly.pdbx_seq_one_letter_code
_entity_poly.pdbx_strand_id
1 'polypeptide(L)' 'MKVMEWCMYCGECAGVCPRCLIEVRESNLRFDEKNCKDCQICIQVCPVRALEKEE' A
#
# COMPACT_ATOMS: atom_id res chain seq x y z
N MET A 1 5.74 5.53 2.41
CA MET A 1 4.30 5.14 2.56
C MET A 1 4.20 4.45 3.90
N LYS A 2 3.40 5.00 4.80
CA LYS A 2 3.27 4.50 6.17
C LYS A 2 2.16 3.47 6.25
N VAL A 3 2.45 2.33 6.87
CA VAL A 3 1.50 1.23 7.13
C VAL A 3 1.15 1.23 8.61
N MET A 4 -0.15 1.33 8.91
CA MET A 4 -0.66 1.34 10.28
C MET A 4 -0.83 -0.08 10.83
N GLU A 5 -0.86 -0.20 12.16
CA GLU A 5 -0.89 -1.49 12.87
C GLU A 5 -2.14 -2.34 12.59
N TRP A 6 -3.26 -1.72 12.21
CA TRP A 6 -4.51 -2.41 11.86
C TRP A 6 -4.58 -2.82 10.37
N CYS A 7 -3.46 -2.73 9.64
CA CYS A 7 -3.38 -3.30 8.29
C CYS A 7 -3.54 -4.83 8.36
N MET A 8 -4.57 -5.34 7.69
CA MET A 8 -4.90 -6.76 7.65
C MET A 8 -4.26 -7.52 6.47
N TYR A 9 -3.30 -6.90 5.77
CA TYR A 9 -2.60 -7.47 4.61
C TYR A 9 -3.54 -8.08 3.55
N CYS A 10 -4.67 -7.43 3.26
CA CYS A 10 -5.69 -7.95 2.34
C CYS A 10 -5.29 -7.98 0.86
N GLY A 11 -4.24 -7.23 0.46
CA GLY A 11 -3.75 -7.22 -0.92
C GLY A 11 -4.40 -6.22 -1.87
N GLU A 12 -5.46 -5.50 -1.46
CA GLU A 12 -6.18 -4.55 -2.33
C GLU A 12 -5.23 -3.49 -2.93
N CYS A 13 -4.36 -2.92 -2.09
CA CYS A 13 -3.37 -1.94 -2.50
C CYS A 13 -2.38 -2.46 -3.57
N ALA A 14 -2.06 -3.76 -3.54
CA ALA A 14 -1.22 -4.40 -4.56
C ALA A 14 -2.00 -4.61 -5.87
N GLY A 15 -3.27 -5.01 -5.77
CA GLY A 15 -4.14 -5.23 -6.94
C GLY A 15 -4.39 -3.96 -7.75
N VAL A 16 -4.52 -2.80 -7.08
CA VAL A 16 -4.78 -1.52 -7.76
C VAL A 16 -3.52 -0.78 -8.20
N CYS A 17 -2.33 -1.23 -7.81
CA CYS A 17 -1.10 -0.52 -8.13
C CYS A 17 -0.77 -0.67 -9.62
N PRO A 18 -0.85 0.40 -10.45
CA PRO A 18 -0.65 0.29 -11.90
C PRO A 18 0.80 -0.04 -12.29
N ARG A 19 1.73 0.07 -11.34
CA ARG A 19 3.16 -0.21 -11.51
C ARG A 19 3.60 -1.49 -10.79
N CYS A 20 2.66 -2.21 -10.16
CA CYS A 20 2.90 -3.44 -9.40
C CYS A 20 4.05 -3.31 -8.38
N LEU A 21 4.10 -2.19 -7.65
CA LEU A 21 5.18 -1.85 -6.72
C LEU A 21 4.94 -2.30 -5.27
N ILE A 22 3.81 -2.95 -5.01
CA ILE A 22 3.40 -3.39 -3.68
C ILE A 22 3.30 -4.92 -3.69
N GLU A 23 4.01 -5.57 -2.78
CA GLU A 23 3.93 -7.01 -2.53
C GLU A 23 3.37 -7.21 -1.12
N VAL A 24 2.28 -7.98 -1.02
CA VAL A 24 1.62 -8.27 0.27
C VAL A 24 1.85 -9.74 0.62
N ARG A 25 2.27 -9.99 1.85
CA ARG A 25 2.46 -11.30 2.48
C ARG A 25 1.58 -11.40 3.72
N GLU A 26 1.49 -12.59 4.31
CA GLU A 26 0.59 -12.88 5.44
C GLU A 26 0.72 -11.92 6.63
N SER A 27 1.91 -11.38 6.87
CA SER A 27 2.22 -10.53 8.03
C SER A 27 3.06 -9.29 7.69
N ASN A 28 3.24 -8.99 6.39
CA ASN A 28 4.16 -7.98 5.92
C ASN A 28 3.70 -7.39 4.58
N LEU A 29 4.03 -6.12 4.36
CA LEU A 29 3.89 -5.44 3.08
C LEU A 29 5.26 -4.90 2.66
N ARG A 30 5.67 -5.16 1.42
CA ARG A 30 6.85 -4.53 0.79
C ARG A 30 6.37 -3.53 -0.25
N PHE A 31 7.00 -2.37 -0.26
CA PHE A 31 6.66 -1.27 -1.16
C PHE A 31 7.93 -0.66 -1.75
N ASP A 32 7.99 -0.55 -3.07
CA ASP A 32 9.09 0.11 -3.78
C ASP A 32 8.81 1.62 -3.94
N GLU A 33 9.31 2.39 -2.97
CA GLU A 33 9.19 3.84 -2.97
C GLU A 33 9.99 4.52 -4.09
N LYS A 34 11.12 3.93 -4.52
CA LYS A 34 12.00 4.53 -5.53
C LYS A 34 11.32 4.62 -6.90
N ASN A 35 10.47 3.65 -7.21
CA ASN A 35 9.75 3.58 -8.48
C ASN A 35 8.33 4.14 -8.42
N CYS A 36 7.86 4.53 -7.22
CA CYS A 36 6.56 5.12 -7.02
C CYS A 36 6.45 6.50 -7.70
N LYS A 37 5.25 6.84 -8.17
CA LYS A 37 4.92 8.14 -8.78
C LYS A 37 3.90 8.93 -7.95
N ASP A 38 3.73 8.55 -6.68
CA ASP A 38 2.84 9.21 -5.72
C ASP A 38 1.41 9.42 -6.22
N CYS A 39 0.86 8.44 -6.94
CA CYS A 39 -0.52 8.48 -7.46
C CYS A 39 -1.60 8.32 -6.38
N GLN A 40 -1.24 7.89 -5.18
CA GLN A 40 -2.10 7.74 -3.99
C GLN A 40 -3.31 6.79 -4.11
N ILE A 41 -3.45 6.07 -5.22
CA ILE A 41 -4.56 5.12 -5.44
C ILE A 41 -4.57 4.05 -4.33
N CYS A 42 -3.42 3.49 -3.96
CA CYS A 42 -3.30 2.49 -2.89
C CYS A 42 -3.85 2.98 -1.53
N ILE A 43 -3.66 4.27 -1.22
CA ILE A 43 -4.15 4.91 0.01
C ILE A 43 -5.69 5.04 -0.06
N GLN A 44 -6.21 5.51 -1.19
CA GLN A 44 -7.65 5.77 -1.37
C GLN A 44 -8.50 4.50 -1.33
N VAL A 45 -8.01 3.39 -1.90
CA VAL A 45 -8.78 2.14 -1.96
C VAL A 45 -8.71 1.33 -0.67
N CYS A 46 -7.84 1.68 0.27
CA CYS A 46 -7.64 0.90 1.48
C CYS A 46 -8.95 0.86 2.32
N PRO A 47 -9.61 -0.31 2.45
CA PRO A 47 -10.95 -0.38 3.06
C PRO A 47 -10.94 -0.02 4.54
N VAL A 48 -9.80 -0.28 5.21
CA VAL A 48 -9.57 0.01 6.64
C VAL A 48 -8.73 1.27 6.87
N ARG A 49 -8.42 2.03 5.80
CA ARG A 49 -7.60 3.27 5.86
C ARG A 49 -6.30 3.09 6.65
N ALA A 50 -5.61 1.97 6.44
CA ALA A 50 -4.36 1.62 7.13
C ALA A 50 -3.10 2.13 6.41
N LEU A 51 -3.25 2.88 5.31
CA LEU A 51 -2.12 3.40 4.52
C LEU A 51 -2.16 4.93 4.55
N GLU A 52 -1.01 5.55 4.82
CA GLU A 52 -0.84 7.01 4.83
C GLU A 52 0.37 7.43 3.99
N LYS A 53 0.34 8.66 3.47
CA LYS A 53 1.52 9.26 2.84
C LYS A 53 2.47 9.71 3.95
N GLU A 54 3.78 9.47 3.80
CA GLU A 54 4.78 10.15 4.62
C GLU A 54 4.95 11.59 4.07
N GLU A 55 4.86 12.57 4.96
CA GLU A 55 5.20 13.98 4.66
C GLU A 55 6.72 14.20 4.65
#